data_AF-A0A1H9IXU3-F1
#
_entry.id   AF-A0A1H9IXU3-F1
#
_cell.length_a   1.000
_cell.length_b   1.000
_cell.length_c   1.000
_cell.angle_alpha   90.00
_cell.angle_beta   90.00
_cell.angle_gamma   90.00
#
_symmetry.space_group_name_H-M   'P 1'
#
loop_
_entity.id
_entity.type
_entity.pdbx_description
1 polymer ?
#
loop_
_entity_poly.entity_id
_entity_poly.type
_entity_poly.pdbx_seq_one_letter_code
_entity_poly.pdbx_strand_id
1 'polypeptide(L)'
;MPPGASKQAALDLLKERQGKGARYDAPDAPGADLLLARRGTAFFARKLNELSDSDLDKPSLCDGWSRRHVIADICFSARAQAIALKKLREPLTLEEETWTPDLALGITLPPHALRHLFDHTAIHLNVEYRDLTNDDWQRSLALGPDSALPVRELPIRRAQEIWLAAYHLAVDVRLLDLPDFQKRTNS
;
A
#
# COMPACT_ATOMS: atom_id res chain seq x y z
N MET A 1 19.90 -11.26 28.71
CA MET A 1 19.61 -11.41 27.27
C MET A 1 18.66 -10.30 26.84
N PRO A 2 18.94 -9.55 25.77
CA PRO A 2 18.04 -8.50 25.31
C PRO A 2 16.77 -9.11 24.70
N PRO A 3 15.57 -8.57 24.98
CA PRO A 3 14.28 -9.15 24.59
C PRO A 3 14.03 -9.24 23.07
N GLY A 4 14.85 -8.58 22.24
CA GLY A 4 14.76 -8.63 20.77
C GLY A 4 15.41 -9.87 20.13
N ALA A 5 16.42 -10.47 20.78
CA ALA A 5 17.20 -11.57 20.20
C ALA A 5 16.36 -12.84 19.98
N SER A 6 15.40 -13.09 20.86
CA SER A 6 14.50 -14.25 20.78
C SER A 6 13.47 -14.14 19.65
N LYS A 7 13.09 -12.92 19.24
CA LYS A 7 12.10 -12.71 18.19
C LYS A 7 12.71 -12.84 16.80
N GLN A 8 13.95 -12.36 16.64
CA GLN A 8 14.71 -12.52 15.41
C GLN A 8 15.04 -14.00 15.16
N ALA A 9 15.54 -14.71 16.17
CA ALA A 9 15.81 -16.14 16.07
C ALA A 9 14.55 -16.97 15.74
N ALA A 10 13.39 -16.61 16.30
CA ALA A 10 12.13 -17.26 15.97
C ALA A 10 11.66 -16.99 14.54
N LEU A 11 11.91 -15.78 14.01
CA LEU A 11 11.64 -15.44 12.61
C LEU A 11 12.55 -16.25 11.69
N ASP A 12 13.85 -16.33 11.98
CA ASP A 12 14.80 -17.04 11.14
C ASP A 12 14.49 -18.55 11.07
N LEU A 13 14.13 -19.17 12.19
CA LEU A 13 13.65 -20.57 12.24
C LEU A 13 12.33 -20.78 11.48
N LEU A 14 11.44 -19.77 11.46
CA LEU A 14 10.20 -19.83 10.67
C LEU A 14 10.52 -19.75 9.17
N LYS A 15 11.48 -18.90 8.77
CA LYS A 15 11.94 -18.75 7.39
C LYS A 15 12.54 -20.05 6.84
N GLU A 16 13.36 -20.72 7.64
CA GLU A 16 13.95 -22.02 7.26
C GLU A 16 12.89 -23.11 7.06
N ARG A 17 11.79 -23.08 7.83
CA ARG A 17 10.72 -24.08 7.77
C ARG A 17 9.74 -23.89 6.61
N GLN A 18 9.57 -22.67 6.09
CA GLN A 18 8.56 -22.38 5.05
C GLN A 18 9.02 -22.64 3.61
N GLY A 19 10.28 -23.06 3.40
CA GLY A 19 10.82 -23.44 2.08
C GLY A 19 10.96 -22.26 1.10
N LYS A 20 11.49 -22.54 -0.10
CA LYS A 20 11.86 -21.54 -1.13
C LYS A 20 10.69 -20.69 -1.69
N GLY A 21 9.45 -20.98 -1.32
CA GLY A 21 8.25 -20.26 -1.77
C GLY A 21 7.86 -19.05 -0.90
N ALA A 22 8.34 -18.97 0.34
CA ALA A 22 8.09 -17.82 1.19
C ALA A 22 9.10 -16.70 0.86
N ARG A 23 8.68 -15.74 0.02
CA ARG A 23 9.44 -14.51 -0.20
C ARG A 23 9.25 -13.60 1.01
N TYR A 24 10.35 -13.33 1.72
CA TYR A 24 10.42 -12.38 2.81
C TYR A 24 10.99 -11.07 2.30
N ASP A 25 10.66 -9.96 2.97
CA ASP A 25 11.32 -8.69 2.70
C ASP A 25 12.84 -8.85 2.87
N ALA A 26 13.59 -8.16 2.00
CA ALA A 26 15.04 -8.12 2.10
C ALA A 26 15.50 -7.57 3.46
N PRO A 27 16.64 -8.00 4.02
CA PRO A 27 17.12 -7.58 5.34
C PRO A 27 17.19 -6.06 5.52
N ASP A 28 17.56 -5.33 4.47
CA ASP A 28 17.71 -3.88 4.55
C ASP A 28 16.41 -3.14 4.26
N ALA A 29 15.30 -3.83 3.94
CA ALA A 29 14.02 -3.19 3.66
C ALA A 29 13.57 -2.30 4.84
N PRO A 30 12.82 -1.20 4.60
CA PRO A 30 12.29 -0.35 5.66
C PRO A 30 11.15 -1.07 6.42
N GLY A 31 11.51 -2.08 7.22
CA GLY A 31 10.56 -3.04 7.80
C GLY A 31 9.50 -2.40 8.70
N ALA A 32 9.85 -1.34 9.44
CA ALA A 32 8.89 -0.61 10.26
C ALA A 32 7.81 0.11 9.42
N ASP A 33 8.19 0.65 8.26
CA ASP A 33 7.29 1.39 7.38
C ASP A 33 6.46 0.42 6.54
N LEU A 34 7.04 -0.69 6.07
CA LEU A 34 6.31 -1.80 5.46
C LEU A 34 5.26 -2.37 6.41
N LEU A 35 5.58 -2.52 7.70
CA LEU A 35 4.63 -2.96 8.71
C LEU A 35 3.48 -1.95 8.88
N LEU A 36 3.77 -0.65 8.89
CA LEU A 36 2.75 0.39 8.97
C LEU A 36 1.84 0.40 7.74
N ALA A 37 2.40 0.28 6.55
CA ALA A 37 1.66 0.19 5.30
C ALA A 37 0.72 -1.02 5.31
N ARG A 38 1.23 -2.21 5.64
CA ARG A 38 0.44 -3.45 5.72
C ARG A 38 -0.68 -3.38 6.75
N ARG A 39 -0.40 -2.79 7.92
CA ARG A 39 -1.44 -2.58 8.96
C ARG A 39 -2.52 -1.62 8.48
N GLY A 40 -2.12 -0.56 7.79
CA GLY A 40 -3.04 0.39 7.17
C GLY A 40 -3.91 -0.27 6.10
N THR A 41 -3.32 -1.09 5.23
CA THR A 41 -4.06 -1.90 4.25
C THR A 41 -5.07 -2.82 4.92
N ALA A 42 -4.67 -3.56 5.96
CA ALA A 42 -5.59 -4.41 6.71
C ALA A 42 -6.69 -3.62 7.44
N PHE A 43 -6.38 -2.43 7.94
CA PHE A 43 -7.34 -1.54 8.59
C PHE A 43 -8.36 -1.01 7.58
N PHE A 44 -7.90 -0.49 6.44
CA PHE A 44 -8.75 -0.04 5.35
C PHE A 44 -9.65 -1.16 4.84
N ALA A 45 -9.11 -2.37 4.64
CA ALA A 45 -9.88 -3.54 4.21
C ALA A 45 -11.06 -3.83 5.15
N ARG A 46 -10.82 -3.78 6.48
CA ARG A 46 -11.89 -3.95 7.47
C ARG A 46 -12.96 -2.87 7.34
N LYS A 47 -12.54 -1.59 7.22
CA LYS A 47 -13.47 -0.46 7.06
C LYS A 47 -14.25 -0.51 5.76
N LEU A 48 -13.63 -0.94 4.67
CA LEU A 48 -14.32 -1.20 3.41
C LEU A 48 -15.37 -2.31 3.59
N ASN A 49 -15.07 -3.38 4.32
CA ASN A 49 -15.99 -4.50 4.54
C ASN A 49 -17.14 -4.17 5.51
N GLU A 50 -17.03 -3.11 6.31
CA GLU A 50 -18.13 -2.58 7.13
C GLU A 50 -19.18 -1.83 6.28
N LEU A 51 -18.82 -1.38 5.08
CA LEU A 51 -19.72 -0.65 4.17
C LEU A 51 -20.64 -1.61 3.41
N SER A 52 -21.93 -1.30 3.38
CA SER A 52 -22.83 -1.89 2.39
C SER A 52 -22.52 -1.39 0.97
N ASP A 53 -23.09 -2.03 -0.05
CA ASP A 53 -22.89 -1.61 -1.43
C ASP A 53 -23.47 -0.22 -1.72
N SER A 54 -24.61 0.13 -1.10
CA SER A 54 -25.21 1.46 -1.23
C SER A 54 -24.46 2.53 -0.43
N ASP A 55 -23.67 2.14 0.58
CA ASP A 55 -22.81 3.07 1.30
C ASP A 55 -21.67 3.61 0.44
N LEU A 56 -21.24 2.86 -0.59
CA LEU A 56 -20.14 3.29 -1.46
C LEU A 56 -20.46 4.60 -2.20
N ASP A 57 -21.74 4.82 -2.50
CA ASP A 57 -22.24 6.00 -3.19
C ASP A 57 -22.41 7.23 -2.28
N LYS A 58 -22.35 7.05 -0.96
CA LYS A 58 -22.48 8.16 -0.01
C LYS A 58 -21.23 9.06 -0.03
N PRO A 59 -21.35 10.32 0.41
CA PRO A 59 -20.23 11.22 0.57
C PRO A 59 -19.10 10.64 1.44
N SER A 60 -17.87 10.92 1.05
CA SER A 60 -16.66 10.72 1.86
C SER A 60 -16.37 12.00 2.67
N LEU A 61 -15.29 12.01 3.46
CA LEU A 61 -14.81 13.25 4.08
C LEU A 61 -13.98 14.13 3.13
N CYS A 62 -13.72 13.68 1.90
CA CYS A 62 -13.14 14.50 0.85
C CYS A 62 -14.25 15.26 0.12
N ASP A 63 -14.12 16.59 0.06
CA ASP A 63 -15.11 17.45 -0.59
C ASP A 63 -15.34 17.03 -2.05
N GLY A 64 -16.61 16.83 -2.40
CA GLY A 64 -17.03 16.42 -3.75
C GLY A 64 -16.79 14.94 -4.09
N TRP A 65 -16.23 14.15 -3.17
CA TRP A 65 -15.93 12.73 -3.41
C TRP A 65 -16.92 11.83 -2.68
N SER A 66 -17.44 10.81 -3.38
CA SER A 66 -18.07 9.66 -2.73
C SER A 66 -17.01 8.69 -2.21
N ARG A 67 -17.41 7.72 -1.38
CA ARG A 67 -16.49 6.66 -0.90
C ARG A 67 -15.88 5.86 -2.05
N ARG A 68 -16.58 5.72 -3.19
CA ARG A 68 -16.01 5.13 -4.41
C ARG A 68 -14.77 5.84 -4.90
N HIS A 69 -14.73 7.17 -4.82
CA HIS A 69 -13.57 7.95 -5.26
C HIS A 69 -12.35 7.61 -4.40
N VAL A 70 -12.53 7.61 -3.07
CA VAL A 70 -11.47 7.25 -2.12
C VAL A 70 -10.94 5.84 -2.38
N ILE A 71 -11.84 4.87 -2.62
CA ILE A 71 -11.45 3.48 -2.88
C ILE A 71 -10.74 3.34 -4.24
N ALA A 72 -11.25 3.96 -5.31
CA ALA A 72 -10.63 3.87 -6.62
C ALA A 72 -9.25 4.55 -6.63
N ASP A 73 -9.13 5.72 -6.02
CA ASP A 73 -7.87 6.47 -5.91
C ASP A 73 -6.79 5.66 -5.19
N ILE A 74 -7.12 5.07 -4.03
CA ILE A 74 -6.15 4.28 -3.26
C ILE A 74 -5.71 3.00 -3.96
N CYS A 75 -6.55 2.43 -4.83
CA CYS A 75 -6.22 1.30 -5.69
C CYS A 75 -5.28 1.71 -6.84
N PHE A 76 -5.58 2.84 -7.48
CA PHE A 76 -4.78 3.35 -8.59
C PHE A 76 -3.39 3.80 -8.13
N SER A 77 -3.29 4.46 -6.98
CA SER A 77 -1.99 4.74 -6.37
C SER A 77 -1.19 3.47 -6.06
N ALA A 78 -1.84 2.42 -5.55
CA ALA A 78 -1.17 1.14 -5.31
C ALA A 78 -0.64 0.51 -6.61
N ARG A 79 -1.44 0.54 -7.69
CA ARG A 79 -1.03 0.04 -9.00
C ARG A 79 0.10 0.87 -9.60
N ALA A 80 0.04 2.20 -9.50
CA ALA A 80 1.11 3.08 -9.97
C ALA A 80 2.44 2.77 -9.25
N GLN A 81 2.40 2.57 -7.93
CA GLN A 81 3.58 2.16 -7.17
C GLN A 81 4.09 0.78 -7.59
N ALA A 82 3.20 -0.19 -7.80
CA ALA A 82 3.60 -1.53 -8.22
C ALA A 82 4.28 -1.52 -9.60
N ILE A 83 3.72 -0.79 -10.58
CA ILE A 83 4.31 -0.62 -11.91
C ILE A 83 5.68 0.06 -11.80
N ALA A 84 5.80 1.12 -11.00
CA ALA A 84 7.07 1.82 -10.82
C ALA A 84 8.15 0.93 -10.20
N LEU A 85 7.79 0.07 -9.24
CA LEU A 85 8.70 -0.91 -8.62
C LEU A 85 9.12 -2.00 -9.60
N LYS A 86 8.16 -2.57 -10.34
CA LYS A 86 8.42 -3.57 -11.37
C LYS A 86 9.43 -3.07 -12.40
N LYS A 87 9.24 -1.83 -12.89
CA LYS A 87 10.12 -1.17 -13.86
C LYS A 87 11.59 -1.10 -13.43
N LEU A 88 11.88 -1.11 -12.12
CA LEU A 88 13.27 -1.13 -11.63
C LEU A 88 13.95 -2.48 -11.91
N ARG A 89 13.20 -3.58 -11.87
CA ARG A 89 13.74 -4.94 -11.92
C ARG A 89 13.58 -5.59 -13.28
N GLU A 90 12.52 -5.27 -14.01
CA GLU A 90 12.21 -5.89 -15.30
C GLU A 90 11.44 -4.95 -16.24
N PRO A 91 11.50 -5.20 -17.56
CA PRO A 91 10.71 -4.45 -18.53
C PRO A 91 9.21 -4.51 -18.22
N LEU A 92 8.52 -3.39 -18.46
CA LEU A 92 7.08 -3.32 -18.38
C LEU A 92 6.45 -3.94 -19.65
N THR A 93 5.26 -4.49 -19.49
CA THR A 93 4.39 -4.81 -20.63
C THR A 93 3.86 -3.53 -21.27
N LEU A 94 3.42 -3.59 -22.53
CA LEU A 94 2.82 -2.44 -23.21
C LEU A 94 1.59 -1.89 -22.46
N GLU A 95 0.82 -2.76 -21.80
CA GLU A 95 -0.31 -2.35 -20.96
C GLU A 95 0.19 -1.51 -19.78
N GLU A 96 1.23 -1.95 -19.08
CA GLU A 96 1.78 -1.23 -17.92
C GLU A 96 2.46 0.09 -18.31
N GLU A 97 3.13 0.14 -19.47
CA GLU A 97 3.76 1.36 -19.98
C GLU A 97 2.77 2.46 -20.37
N THR A 98 1.61 2.06 -20.89
CA THR A 98 0.57 2.99 -21.36
C THR A 98 -0.54 3.21 -20.33
N TRP A 99 -0.52 2.46 -19.23
CA TRP A 99 -1.52 2.58 -18.16
C TRP A 99 -1.47 3.96 -17.51
N THR A 100 -2.63 4.61 -17.43
CA THR A 100 -2.86 5.82 -16.66
C THR A 100 -4.09 5.64 -15.77
N PRO A 101 -4.11 6.25 -14.57
CA PRO A 101 -5.28 6.18 -13.71
C PRO A 101 -6.44 6.97 -14.31
N ASP A 102 -7.61 6.35 -14.39
CA ASP A 102 -8.86 7.00 -14.79
C ASP A 102 -9.87 6.88 -13.64
N LEU A 103 -9.91 7.92 -12.81
CA LEU A 103 -10.81 7.97 -11.66
C LEU A 103 -12.29 8.03 -12.09
N ALA A 104 -12.60 8.70 -13.20
CA ALA A 104 -13.96 8.81 -13.70
C ALA A 104 -14.50 7.45 -14.12
N LEU A 105 -13.68 6.61 -14.76
CA LEU A 105 -14.03 5.22 -15.03
C LEU A 105 -14.06 4.38 -13.75
N GLY A 106 -13.06 4.53 -12.86
CA GLY A 106 -12.94 3.73 -11.64
C GLY A 106 -14.16 3.82 -10.71
N ILE A 107 -14.78 4.99 -10.59
CA ILE A 107 -15.97 5.17 -9.74
C ILE A 107 -17.23 4.53 -10.33
N THR A 108 -17.26 4.21 -11.63
CA THR A 108 -18.40 3.53 -12.27
C THR A 108 -18.42 2.03 -12.05
N LEU A 109 -17.33 1.46 -11.52
CA LEU A 109 -17.22 0.02 -11.27
C LEU A 109 -18.33 -0.47 -10.32
N PRO A 110 -18.91 -1.66 -10.55
CA PRO A 110 -19.86 -2.22 -9.60
C PRO A 110 -19.17 -2.51 -8.26
N PRO A 111 -19.90 -2.50 -7.12
CA PRO A 111 -19.32 -2.65 -5.78
C PRO A 111 -18.35 -3.81 -5.62
N HIS A 112 -18.72 -5.01 -6.09
CA HIS A 112 -17.85 -6.19 -6.02
C HIS A 112 -16.55 -6.01 -6.81
N ALA A 113 -16.59 -5.39 -7.99
CA ALA A 113 -15.40 -5.13 -8.80
C ALA A 113 -14.47 -4.13 -8.13
N LEU A 114 -15.02 -3.11 -7.45
CA LEU A 114 -14.22 -2.14 -6.71
C LEU A 114 -13.53 -2.78 -5.49
N ARG A 115 -14.20 -3.69 -4.79
CA ARG A 115 -13.59 -4.50 -3.71
C ARG A 115 -12.52 -5.44 -4.23
N HIS A 116 -12.78 -6.12 -5.35
CA HIS A 116 -11.77 -6.95 -6.00
C HIS A 116 -10.56 -6.16 -6.50
N LEU A 117 -10.77 -4.95 -7.02
CA LEU A 117 -9.69 -4.05 -7.40
C LEU A 117 -8.80 -3.69 -6.20
N PHE A 118 -9.42 -3.41 -5.05
CA PHE A 118 -8.68 -3.16 -3.81
C PHE A 118 -7.84 -4.37 -3.39
N ASP A 119 -8.44 -5.57 -3.32
CA ASP A 119 -7.72 -6.78 -2.95
C ASP A 119 -6.56 -7.07 -3.90
N HIS A 120 -6.82 -6.98 -5.21
CA HIS A 120 -5.83 -7.23 -6.25
C HIS A 120 -4.65 -6.26 -6.16
N THR A 121 -4.91 -4.96 -6.09
CA THR A 121 -3.85 -3.94 -6.05
C THR A 121 -3.07 -3.97 -4.74
N ALA A 122 -3.73 -4.26 -3.61
CA ALA A 122 -3.08 -4.44 -2.31
C ALA A 122 -2.13 -5.66 -2.30
N ILE A 123 -2.57 -6.79 -2.83
CA ILE A 123 -1.75 -8.01 -2.94
C ILE A 123 -0.58 -7.76 -3.89
N HIS A 124 -0.83 -7.18 -5.07
CA HIS A 124 0.19 -6.94 -6.08
C HIS A 124 1.29 -6.01 -5.56
N LEU A 125 0.95 -4.87 -4.97
CA LEU A 125 1.96 -3.97 -4.38
C LEU A 125 2.77 -4.66 -3.27
N ASN A 126 2.13 -5.50 -2.45
CA ASN A 126 2.86 -6.24 -1.41
C ASN A 126 3.73 -7.39 -1.97
N VAL A 127 3.42 -7.93 -3.15
CA VAL A 127 4.35 -8.80 -3.89
C VAL A 127 5.54 -7.97 -4.36
N GLU A 128 5.30 -6.82 -4.98
CA GLU A 128 6.37 -5.96 -5.48
C GLU A 128 7.37 -5.57 -4.39
N TYR A 129 6.90 -5.20 -3.18
CA TYR A 129 7.79 -4.93 -2.05
C TYR A 129 8.65 -6.14 -1.63
N ARG A 130 8.07 -7.35 -1.61
CA ARG A 130 8.79 -8.58 -1.20
C ARG A 130 9.82 -9.03 -2.22
N ASP A 131 9.62 -8.65 -3.48
CA ASP A 131 10.51 -9.01 -4.57
C ASP A 131 11.69 -8.03 -4.72
N LEU A 132 11.71 -6.91 -3.98
CA LEU A 132 12.83 -5.96 -3.99
C LEU A 132 14.04 -6.55 -3.24
N THR A 133 15.20 -6.46 -3.88
CA THR A 133 16.50 -6.78 -3.27
C THR A 133 17.00 -5.64 -2.37
N ASN A 134 18.06 -5.88 -1.60
CA ASN A 134 18.71 -4.82 -0.82
C ASN A 134 19.16 -3.65 -1.72
N ASP A 135 19.69 -3.95 -2.91
CA ASP A 135 20.14 -2.93 -3.87
C ASP A 135 18.95 -2.14 -4.43
N ASP A 136 17.83 -2.80 -4.73
CA ASP A 136 16.63 -2.11 -5.21
C ASP A 136 16.10 -1.09 -4.20
N TRP A 137 16.16 -1.40 -2.91
CA TRP A 137 15.79 -0.45 -1.85
C TRP A 137 16.68 0.79 -1.81
N GLN A 138 17.92 0.75 -2.30
CA GLN A 138 18.81 1.92 -2.32
C GLN A 138 18.63 2.80 -3.57
N ARG A 139 17.77 2.40 -4.51
CA ARG A 139 17.52 3.16 -5.75
C ARG A 139 16.48 4.26 -5.54
N SER A 140 16.36 5.09 -6.56
CA SER A 140 15.26 6.04 -6.70
C SER A 140 14.42 5.71 -7.93
N LEU A 141 13.13 6.01 -7.88
CA LEU A 141 12.19 5.87 -8.99
C LEU A 141 11.39 7.15 -9.19
N ALA A 142 10.77 7.31 -10.35
CA ALA A 142 9.84 8.40 -10.61
C ALA A 142 8.40 7.87 -10.50
N LEU A 143 7.57 8.53 -9.68
CA LEU A 143 6.12 8.31 -9.63
C LEU A 143 5.33 9.36 -10.43
N GLY A 144 6.03 10.28 -11.08
CA GLY A 144 5.47 11.37 -11.88
C GLY A 144 6.57 12.15 -12.59
N PRO A 145 6.23 13.19 -13.36
CA PRO A 145 7.18 13.91 -14.22
C PRO A 145 8.33 14.56 -13.45
N ASP A 146 8.09 15.04 -12.22
CA ASP A 146 8.94 16.07 -11.61
C ASP A 146 9.65 15.66 -10.31
N SER A 147 9.73 14.37 -9.95
CA SER A 147 10.63 13.98 -8.85
C SER A 147 11.07 12.53 -8.86
N ALA A 148 12.38 12.34 -8.66
CA ALA A 148 12.95 11.07 -8.24
C ALA A 148 12.70 10.90 -6.73
N LEU A 149 12.17 9.74 -6.36
CA LEU A 149 11.80 9.36 -5.00
C LEU A 149 12.65 8.16 -4.57
N PRO A 150 13.32 8.18 -3.40
CA PRO A 150 13.97 7.00 -2.87
C PRO A 150 12.96 5.87 -2.66
N VAL A 151 13.27 4.67 -3.14
CA VAL A 151 12.37 3.51 -3.04
C VAL A 151 11.98 3.22 -1.58
N ARG A 152 12.90 3.46 -0.63
CA ARG A 152 12.65 3.33 0.82
C ARG A 152 11.55 4.23 1.36
N GLU A 153 11.24 5.35 0.70
CA GLU A 153 10.16 6.25 1.13
C GLU A 153 8.77 5.74 0.73
N LEU A 154 8.67 4.81 -0.24
CA LEU A 154 7.37 4.33 -0.72
C LEU A 154 6.51 3.72 0.39
N PRO A 155 7.03 2.84 1.27
CA PRO A 155 6.20 2.23 2.30
C PRO A 155 5.62 3.24 3.29
N ILE A 156 6.38 4.28 3.69
CA ILE A 156 5.86 5.29 4.62
C ILE A 156 4.82 6.20 3.94
N ARG A 157 5.03 6.58 2.67
CA ARG A 157 4.03 7.32 1.88
C ARG A 157 2.76 6.50 1.72
N ARG A 158 2.89 5.21 1.36
CA ARG A 158 1.75 4.29 1.27
C ARG A 158 1.02 4.16 2.60
N ALA A 159 1.74 4.10 3.72
CA ALA A 159 1.14 4.10 5.04
C ALA A 159 0.32 5.37 5.30
N GLN A 160 0.89 6.56 5.09
CA GLN A 160 0.18 7.83 5.27
C GLN A 160 -1.10 7.88 4.43
N GLU A 161 -0.99 7.50 3.16
CA GLU A 161 -2.08 7.48 2.20
C GLU A 161 -3.23 6.54 2.62
N ILE A 162 -2.93 5.27 2.92
CA ILE A 162 -3.97 4.26 3.22
C ILE A 162 -4.66 4.51 4.56
N TRP A 163 -3.92 5.02 5.56
CA TRP A 163 -4.47 5.36 6.87
C TRP A 163 -5.39 6.59 6.77
N LEU A 164 -4.99 7.61 6.00
CA LEU A 164 -5.83 8.77 5.73
C LEU A 164 -7.05 8.42 4.88
N ALA A 165 -6.89 7.56 3.87
CA ALA A 165 -8.01 7.07 3.06
C ALA A 165 -9.05 6.33 3.92
N ALA A 166 -8.61 5.55 4.91
CA ALA A 166 -9.53 4.88 5.84
C ALA A 166 -10.34 5.87 6.68
N TYR A 167 -9.71 6.97 7.12
CA TYR A 167 -10.42 8.09 7.75
C TYR A 167 -11.44 8.71 6.79
N HIS A 168 -11.05 8.96 5.54
CA HIS A 168 -11.92 9.57 4.54
C HIS A 168 -13.13 8.72 4.15
N LEU A 169 -13.12 7.41 4.39
CA LEU A 169 -14.32 6.59 4.19
C LEU A 169 -15.50 7.03 5.08
N ALA A 170 -15.31 7.87 6.11
CA ALA A 170 -16.38 8.33 6.99
C ALA A 170 -17.15 7.17 7.64
N VAL A 171 -16.41 6.20 8.20
CA VAL A 171 -16.94 5.00 8.88
C VAL A 171 -16.33 4.87 10.27
N ASP A 172 -16.80 5.71 11.21
CA ASP A 172 -16.38 5.70 12.62
C ASP A 172 -14.85 5.54 12.81
N VAL A 173 -14.07 6.22 11.97
CA VAL A 173 -12.61 6.34 12.10
C VAL A 173 -12.33 7.77 12.54
N ARG A 174 -11.58 7.92 13.63
CA ARG A 174 -11.12 9.23 14.12
C ARG A 174 -9.67 9.42 13.73
N LEU A 175 -9.24 10.68 13.58
CA LEU A 175 -7.82 11.01 13.38
C LEU A 175 -6.92 10.44 14.49
N LEU A 176 -7.44 10.29 15.71
CA LEU A 176 -6.73 9.68 16.83
C LEU A 176 -6.49 8.18 16.68
N ASP A 177 -7.22 7.51 15.78
CA ASP A 177 -7.04 6.09 15.49
C ASP A 177 -5.90 5.85 14.47
N LEU A 178 -5.38 6.92 13.85
CA LEU A 178 -4.27 6.86 12.89
C LEU A 178 -2.91 6.88 13.63
N PRO A 179 -1.87 6.25 13.06
CA PRO A 179 -0.51 6.38 13.58
C PRO A 179 -0.03 7.85 13.59
N ASP A 180 0.77 8.18 14.60
CA ASP A 180 1.46 9.48 14.66
C ASP A 180 2.64 9.49 13.67
N PHE A 181 2.41 10.10 12.50
CA PHE A 181 3.41 10.23 11.45
C PHE A 181 4.37 11.42 11.68
N GLN A 182 4.06 12.36 12.58
CA GLN A 182 4.85 13.59 12.78
C GLN A 182 6.12 13.36 13.61
N LYS A 183 6.15 12.33 14.46
CA LYS A 183 7.31 12.02 15.31
C LYS A 183 8.53 11.42 14.57
N ARG A 184 8.51 11.31 13.24
CA ARG A 184 9.55 10.59 12.47
C ARG A 184 10.35 11.44 11.48
N THR A 185 10.00 12.71 11.29
CA THR A 185 10.78 13.65 10.44
C THR A 185 12.06 14.17 11.11
N ASN A 186 12.33 13.79 12.37
CA ASN A 186 13.49 14.24 13.15
C ASN A 186 14.36 13.07 13.65
N SER A 187 14.70 12.10 12.80
CA SER A 187 15.71 11.07 13.13
C SER A 187 16.51 10.69 11.90
#